data_AF-A0A957XNH6-F1
#
_entry.id   AF-A0A957XNH6-F1
#
_cell.length_a   1.000
_cell.length_b   1.000
_cell.length_c   1.000
_cell.angle_alpha   90.00
_cell.angle_beta   90.00
_cell.angle_gamma   90.00
#
_symmetry.space_group_name_H-M   'P 1'
#
loop_
_entity.id
_entity.type
_entity.pdbx_description
1 polymer ?
#
loop_
_entity_poly.entity_id
_entity_poly.type
_entity_poly.pdbx_seq_one_letter_code
_entity_poly.pdbx_strand_id
1 'polypeptide(L)'
;MKTKETKTNFINRVMGLKFKNTQGKYSFCNDERRQILFSLDLSNGENTDLILSQKWPKKGYSHSIKHINKILNDGYDLLIYKTRTITKNGTTKTIEFETLLEKRKLIVGNDGEYRASPLDISLGEEISESGKPFFEGSKKTITINAYERNLDAKKECLKLYGYTCRICQFNFKETYGERGKDYIHVHHIIPLSEIGINYKINPMKDLIPVCPNCHAMLHRNGHTILPDELLAEMQLIKNNTPSSN
;
A
#
# COMPACT_ATOMS: atom_id res chain seq x y z
N MET A 1 27.10 14.16 9.18
CA MET A 1 26.85 14.18 7.72
C MET A 1 26.22 12.85 7.32
N LYS A 2 24.91 12.79 7.02
CA LYS A 2 24.28 11.56 6.51
C LYS A 2 24.62 11.41 5.02
N THR A 3 25.38 10.38 4.67
CA THR A 3 25.69 10.03 3.28
C THR A 3 24.39 9.74 2.53
N LYS A 4 24.08 10.55 1.51
CA LYS A 4 22.85 10.41 0.70
C LYS A 4 22.99 9.09 -0.10
N GLU A 5 22.14 8.10 0.18
CA GLU A 5 22.13 6.79 -0.52
C GLU A 5 21.96 7.02 -2.03
N THR A 6 22.70 6.28 -2.87
CA THR A 6 22.54 6.37 -4.32
C THR A 6 21.26 5.66 -4.76
N LYS A 7 20.63 6.13 -5.84
CA LYS A 7 19.43 5.50 -6.43
C LYS A 7 19.63 4.02 -6.71
N THR A 8 20.80 3.64 -7.24
CA THR A 8 21.15 2.25 -7.53
C THR A 8 21.20 1.41 -6.26
N ASN A 9 21.81 1.91 -5.18
CA ASN A 9 21.90 1.18 -3.92
C ASN A 9 20.53 1.02 -3.27
N PHE A 10 19.71 2.08 -3.30
CA PHE A 10 18.33 2.05 -2.85
C PHE A 10 17.53 0.96 -3.56
N ILE A 11 17.54 0.94 -4.91
CA ILE A 11 16.81 -0.04 -5.71
C ILE A 11 17.32 -1.45 -5.43
N ASN A 12 18.64 -1.64 -5.35
CA ASN A 12 19.24 -2.95 -5.05
C ASN A 12 18.81 -3.47 -3.67
N ARG A 13 18.82 -2.61 -2.65
CA ARG A 13 18.41 -2.95 -1.28
C ARG A 13 16.94 -3.33 -1.22
N VAL A 14 16.08 -2.52 -1.82
CA VAL A 14 14.61 -2.69 -1.80
C VAL A 14 14.19 -3.92 -2.58
N MET A 15 14.70 -4.05 -3.80
CA MET A 15 14.36 -5.17 -4.67
C MET A 15 15.13 -6.44 -4.31
N GLY A 16 16.15 -6.39 -3.44
CA GLY A 16 17.03 -7.52 -3.19
C GLY A 16 17.85 -7.95 -4.42
N LEU A 17 18.15 -7.01 -5.32
CA LEU A 17 18.82 -7.26 -6.60
C LEU A 17 20.21 -6.60 -6.64
N LYS A 18 21.03 -6.95 -7.64
CA LYS A 18 22.38 -6.40 -7.84
C LYS A 18 22.54 -5.78 -9.22
N PHE A 19 21.90 -4.62 -9.45
CA PHE A 19 22.09 -3.83 -10.65
C PHE A 19 23.40 -3.03 -10.60
N LYS A 20 24.14 -3.01 -11.72
CA LYS A 20 25.32 -2.15 -11.91
C LYS A 20 24.94 -0.68 -12.14
N ASN A 21 23.82 -0.43 -12.83
CA ASN A 21 23.26 0.90 -13.08
C ASN A 21 21.74 0.82 -13.29
N THR A 22 21.02 1.82 -12.78
CA THR A 22 19.56 1.96 -12.87
C THR A 22 19.13 3.23 -13.63
N GLN A 23 20.08 3.94 -14.24
CA GLN A 23 19.82 5.14 -15.04
C GLN A 23 19.00 4.81 -16.29
N GLY A 24 17.98 5.63 -16.58
CA GLY A 24 17.09 5.46 -17.74
C GLY A 24 16.09 4.29 -17.65
N LYS A 25 16.02 3.59 -16.50
CA LYS A 25 15.02 2.55 -16.25
C LYS A 25 13.85 3.11 -15.45
N TYR A 26 12.64 2.83 -15.93
CA TYR A 26 11.38 3.26 -15.33
C TYR A 26 10.79 2.23 -14.38
N SER A 27 11.17 0.96 -14.54
CA SER A 27 10.66 -0.15 -13.74
C SER A 27 11.70 -1.24 -13.51
N PHE A 28 11.53 -1.97 -12.41
CA PHE A 28 12.39 -3.06 -11.95
C PHE A 28 11.52 -4.23 -11.50
N CYS A 29 11.97 -5.46 -11.74
CA CYS A 29 11.21 -6.67 -11.42
C CYS A 29 12.07 -7.61 -10.57
N ASN A 30 11.50 -8.12 -9.49
CA ASN A 30 12.01 -9.27 -8.76
C ASN A 30 10.98 -10.40 -8.88
N ASP A 31 11.34 -11.44 -9.61
CA ASP A 31 10.45 -12.58 -9.87
C ASP A 31 10.32 -13.52 -8.65
N GLU A 32 11.37 -13.66 -7.83
CA GLU A 32 11.34 -14.47 -6.61
C GLU A 32 10.36 -13.91 -5.59
N ARG A 33 10.30 -12.57 -5.47
CA ARG A 33 9.38 -11.86 -4.56
C ARG A 33 8.07 -11.46 -5.22
N ARG A 34 7.89 -11.70 -6.51
CA ARG A 34 6.75 -11.24 -7.32
C ARG A 34 6.47 -9.75 -7.16
N GLN A 35 7.53 -8.94 -7.18
CA GLN A 35 7.47 -7.50 -6.95
C GLN A 35 7.93 -6.73 -8.17
N ILE A 36 7.21 -5.66 -8.49
CA ILE A 36 7.57 -4.71 -9.52
C ILE A 36 7.62 -3.31 -8.94
N LEU A 37 8.74 -2.64 -9.14
CA LEU A 37 8.97 -1.29 -8.66
C LEU A 37 8.94 -0.31 -9.83
N PHE A 38 8.10 0.72 -9.76
CA PHE A 38 8.07 1.85 -10.68
C PHE A 38 8.51 3.15 -10.00
N SER A 39 9.10 4.05 -10.78
CA SER A 39 9.35 5.42 -10.35
C SER A 39 8.17 6.32 -10.70
N LEU A 40 7.72 7.14 -9.75
CA LEU A 40 6.72 8.17 -9.98
C LEU A 40 7.39 9.55 -10.03
N ASP A 41 7.28 10.25 -11.16
CA ASP A 41 7.88 11.58 -11.30
C ASP A 41 6.90 12.67 -10.85
N LEU A 42 7.31 13.45 -9.85
CA LEU A 42 6.53 14.54 -9.27
C LEU A 42 6.85 15.91 -9.91
N SER A 43 7.71 15.98 -10.93
CA SER A 43 8.16 17.26 -11.49
C SER A 43 7.10 18.03 -12.29
N ASN A 44 6.04 17.37 -12.76
CA ASN A 44 5.03 17.96 -13.66
C ASN A 44 3.72 18.38 -12.97
N GLY A 45 3.72 18.50 -11.63
CA GLY A 45 2.55 18.87 -10.84
C GLY A 45 1.87 17.68 -10.15
N GLU A 46 1.31 17.94 -8.97
CA GLU A 46 0.70 16.96 -8.06
C GLU A 46 -0.62 16.38 -8.60
N ASN A 47 -0.57 15.50 -9.61
CA ASN A 47 -1.57 14.41 -9.75
C ASN A 47 -1.32 13.43 -10.90
N THR A 48 -0.07 13.09 -11.20
CA THR A 48 0.17 12.00 -12.15
C THR A 48 0.53 10.74 -11.40
N ASP A 49 -0.49 10.01 -10.93
CA ASP A 49 -0.36 8.57 -10.64
C ASP A 49 0.11 7.77 -11.86
N LEU A 50 0.26 8.42 -13.02
CA LEU A 50 0.79 7.88 -14.27
C LEU A 50 2.19 7.28 -14.08
N ILE A 51 2.29 5.96 -14.24
CA ILE A 51 3.55 5.22 -14.23
C ILE A 51 4.01 4.81 -15.63
N LEU A 52 3.11 4.80 -16.60
CA LEU A 52 3.43 4.49 -17.99
C LEU A 52 2.36 5.03 -18.94
N SER A 53 2.78 5.64 -20.05
CA SER A 53 1.88 6.10 -21.12
C SER A 53 2.41 5.68 -22.49
N GLN A 54 1.51 5.30 -23.41
CA GLN A 54 1.86 4.99 -24.81
C GLN A 54 2.49 6.17 -25.55
N LYS A 55 2.26 7.40 -25.07
CA LYS A 55 2.83 8.63 -25.64
C LYS A 55 4.31 8.82 -25.29
N TRP A 56 4.85 8.04 -24.33
CA TRP A 56 6.26 8.15 -23.93
C TRP A 56 7.20 7.53 -24.97
N PRO A 57 8.47 7.96 -25.02
CA PRO A 57 9.45 7.40 -25.95
C PRO A 57 9.52 5.88 -25.85
N LYS A 58 9.55 5.18 -26.99
CA LYS A 58 9.55 3.71 -27.06
C LYS A 58 10.72 3.04 -26.32
N LYS A 59 11.80 3.79 -26.04
CA LYS A 59 12.98 3.30 -25.32
C LYS A 59 12.63 3.08 -23.84
N GLY A 60 12.41 1.82 -23.47
CA GLY A 60 12.04 1.41 -22.10
C GLY A 60 10.55 1.09 -21.93
N TYR A 61 9.68 1.54 -22.86
CA TYR A 61 8.24 1.26 -22.83
C TYR A 61 7.94 -0.24 -22.92
N SER A 62 8.54 -0.94 -23.89
CA SER A 62 8.33 -2.38 -24.08
C SER A 62 8.78 -3.22 -22.88
N HIS A 63 9.80 -2.77 -22.16
CA HIS A 63 10.27 -3.42 -20.94
C HIS A 63 9.29 -3.20 -19.79
N SER A 64 8.84 -1.96 -19.58
CA SER A 64 7.83 -1.65 -18.56
C SER A 64 6.49 -2.34 -18.82
N ILE A 65 6.07 -2.51 -20.08
CA ILE A 65 4.85 -3.25 -20.42
C ILE A 65 4.92 -4.71 -19.99
N LYS A 66 6.08 -5.36 -20.10
CA LYS A 66 6.24 -6.74 -19.60
C LYS A 66 6.01 -6.80 -18.08
N HIS A 67 6.46 -5.80 -17.34
CA HIS A 67 6.21 -5.71 -15.91
C HIS A 67 4.73 -5.43 -15.61
N ILE A 68 4.10 -4.49 -16.34
CA ILE A 68 2.65 -4.24 -16.23
C ILE A 68 1.84 -5.53 -16.44
N ASN A 69 2.18 -6.34 -17.45
CA ASN A 69 1.50 -7.61 -17.70
C ASN A 69 1.67 -8.61 -16.55
N LYS A 70 2.84 -8.66 -15.89
CA LYS A 70 3.06 -9.48 -14.70
C LYS A 70 2.20 -9.03 -13.52
N ILE A 71 1.95 -7.72 -13.37
CA ILE A 71 1.01 -7.21 -12.36
C ILE A 71 -0.41 -7.63 -12.68
N LEU A 72 -0.84 -7.47 -13.94
CA LEU A 72 -2.21 -7.74 -14.38
C LEU A 72 -2.56 -9.23 -14.38
N ASN A 73 -1.67 -10.07 -14.89
CA ASN A 73 -1.97 -11.47 -15.21
C ASN A 73 -1.33 -12.45 -14.24
N ASP A 74 -0.17 -12.10 -13.68
CA ASP A 74 0.64 -13.02 -12.89
C ASP A 74 0.61 -12.67 -11.39
N GLY A 75 -0.20 -11.68 -10.98
CA GLY A 75 -0.42 -11.27 -9.59
C GLY A 75 0.86 -10.77 -8.91
N TYR A 76 1.61 -9.89 -9.57
CA TYR A 76 2.76 -9.21 -8.98
C TYR A 76 2.33 -7.94 -8.23
N ASP A 77 3.04 -7.62 -7.17
CA ASP A 77 2.83 -6.39 -6.42
C ASP A 77 3.45 -5.18 -7.12
N LEU A 78 2.68 -4.09 -7.16
CA LEU A 78 3.14 -2.80 -7.65
C LEU A 78 3.65 -1.94 -6.49
N LEU A 79 4.96 -1.72 -6.47
CA LEU A 79 5.66 -0.82 -5.57
C LEU A 79 6.03 0.47 -6.30
N ILE A 80 5.96 1.58 -5.59
CA ILE A 80 6.27 2.92 -6.09
C ILE A 80 7.29 3.58 -5.19
N TYR A 81 8.24 4.28 -5.80
CA TYR A 81 9.06 5.28 -5.12
C TYR A 81 9.00 6.59 -5.89
N LYS A 82 9.00 7.70 -5.16
CA LYS A 82 8.85 9.03 -5.74
C LYS A 82 10.19 9.60 -6.18
N THR A 83 10.17 10.26 -7.32
CA THR A 83 11.30 11.01 -7.89
C THR A 83 10.87 12.42 -8.20
N ARG A 84 11.79 13.38 -8.10
CA ARG A 84 11.56 14.77 -8.47
C ARG A 84 12.75 15.26 -9.26
N THR A 85 12.50 15.70 -10.49
CA THR A 85 13.50 16.41 -11.27
C THR A 85 13.59 17.86 -10.80
N ILE A 86 14.74 18.25 -10.25
CA ILE A 86 15.03 19.62 -9.83
C ILE A 86 15.91 20.28 -10.88
N THR A 87 15.46 21.40 -11.41
CA THR A 87 16.27 22.25 -12.29
C THR A 87 17.06 23.24 -11.44
N LYS A 88 18.38 23.11 -11.39
CA LYS A 88 19.28 24.09 -10.80
C LYS A 88 19.83 25.02 -11.90
N ASN A 89 19.71 26.33 -11.69
CA ASN A 89 20.26 27.39 -12.53
C ASN A 89 19.94 27.26 -14.03
N GLY A 90 18.71 26.88 -14.37
CA GLY A 90 18.21 26.86 -15.76
C GLY A 90 18.82 25.81 -16.70
N THR A 91 19.85 25.07 -16.28
CA THR A 91 20.61 24.14 -17.16
C THR A 91 20.85 22.77 -16.55
N THR A 92 21.04 22.64 -15.24
CA THR A 92 21.38 21.35 -14.61
C THR A 92 20.15 20.67 -14.03
N LYS A 93 19.79 19.50 -14.57
CA LYS A 93 18.71 18.65 -14.04
C LYS A 93 19.29 17.62 -13.07
N THR A 94 18.93 17.71 -11.79
CA THR A 94 19.25 16.70 -10.77
C THR A 94 17.98 15.93 -10.41
N ILE A 95 18.04 14.60 -10.40
CA ILE A 95 16.93 13.76 -9.96
C ILE A 95 17.10 13.49 -8.47
N GLU A 96 16.23 14.06 -7.65
CA GLU A 96 16.08 13.64 -6.26
C GLU A 96 15.05 12.50 -6.19
N PHE A 97 15.19 11.64 -5.19
CA PHE A 97 14.25 10.55 -4.96
C PHE A 97 14.00 10.38 -3.47
N GLU A 98 12.77 9.98 -3.15
CA GLU A 98 12.38 9.62 -1.80
C GLU A 98 12.70 8.14 -1.57
N THR A 99 13.19 7.81 -0.38
CA THR A 99 13.47 6.42 0.03
C THR A 99 12.22 5.69 0.52
N LEU A 100 11.07 6.37 0.52
CA LEU A 100 9.79 5.80 0.92
C LEU A 100 9.22 4.95 -0.23
N LEU A 101 8.75 3.76 0.13
CA LEU A 101 8.06 2.86 -0.80
C LEU A 101 6.58 2.78 -0.47
N GLU A 102 5.78 2.82 -1.52
CA GLU A 102 4.34 2.73 -1.45
C GLU A 102 3.86 1.54 -2.27
N LYS A 103 3.01 0.70 -1.67
CA LYS A 103 2.28 -0.32 -2.43
C LYS A 103 1.04 0.32 -3.03
N ARG A 104 0.84 0.14 -4.34
CA ARG A 104 -0.24 0.80 -5.08
C ARG A 104 -1.03 -0.19 -5.93
N LYS A 105 -2.25 0.19 -6.29
CA LYS A 105 -3.08 -0.55 -7.24
C LYS A 105 -2.82 -0.04 -8.66
N LEU A 106 -2.65 -0.97 -9.58
CA LEU A 106 -2.61 -0.63 -11.01
C LEU A 106 -4.03 -0.34 -11.52
N ILE A 107 -4.22 0.82 -12.14
CA ILE A 107 -5.41 1.23 -12.88
C ILE A 107 -5.02 1.41 -14.35
N VAL A 108 -5.80 0.82 -15.25
CA VAL A 108 -5.65 0.97 -16.69
C VAL A 108 -6.67 2.00 -17.18
N GLY A 109 -6.19 3.11 -17.72
CA GLY A 109 -7.02 4.14 -18.35
C GLY A 109 -7.49 3.72 -19.75
N ASN A 110 -8.61 4.28 -20.19
CA ASN A 110 -9.21 3.99 -21.51
C ASN A 110 -8.34 4.45 -22.70
N ASP A 111 -7.36 5.30 -22.44
CA ASP A 111 -6.42 5.90 -23.40
C ASP A 111 -5.08 5.16 -23.47
N GLY A 112 -4.97 3.97 -22.85
CA GLY A 112 -3.73 3.19 -22.81
C GLY A 112 -2.70 3.70 -21.80
N GLU A 113 -3.14 4.52 -20.85
CA GLU A 113 -2.34 4.97 -19.72
C GLU A 113 -2.43 4.00 -18.53
N TYR A 114 -1.31 3.81 -17.84
CA TYR A 114 -1.22 2.98 -16.64
C TYR A 114 -0.91 3.87 -15.44
N ARG A 115 -1.77 3.79 -14.43
CA ARG A 115 -1.72 4.61 -13.23
C ARG A 115 -1.55 3.75 -11.98
N ALA A 116 -0.68 4.16 -11.09
CA ALA A 116 -0.50 3.58 -9.77
C ALA A 116 -1.31 4.39 -8.77
N SER A 117 -2.57 3.98 -8.55
CA SER A 117 -3.44 4.61 -7.57
C SER A 117 -3.06 4.14 -6.17
N PRO A 118 -3.16 4.98 -5.12
CA PRO A 118 -3.14 4.51 -3.74
C PRO A 118 -4.07 3.31 -3.56
N LEU A 119 -3.67 2.37 -2.71
CA LEU A 119 -4.58 1.34 -2.22
C LEU A 119 -5.60 2.03 -1.31
N ASP A 120 -6.67 2.56 -1.91
CA ASP A 120 -7.82 2.99 -1.12
C ASP A 120 -8.42 1.75 -0.47
N ILE A 121 -8.19 1.61 0.84
CA ILE A 121 -9.07 0.83 1.70
C ILE A 121 -10.26 1.73 1.98
N SER A 122 -11.03 1.96 0.92
CA SER A 122 -12.40 2.43 1.04
C SER A 122 -13.20 1.25 1.60
N LEU A 123 -13.87 1.44 2.74
CA LEU A 123 -15.06 0.64 3.02
C LEU A 123 -15.94 0.79 1.78
N GLY A 124 -16.49 -0.30 1.23
CA GLY A 124 -17.09 -0.34 -0.11
C GLY A 124 -18.22 0.67 -0.42
N GLU A 125 -18.53 1.57 0.49
CA GLU A 125 -19.51 2.66 0.42
C GLU A 125 -18.93 3.98 -0.12
N GLU A 126 -17.61 4.21 -0.13
CA GLU A 126 -17.03 5.50 -0.57
C GLU A 126 -16.21 5.37 -1.87
N ILE A 127 -16.85 5.58 -3.02
CA ILE A 127 -16.16 5.73 -4.32
C ILE A 127 -16.23 7.22 -4.70
N SER A 128 -15.13 7.94 -4.57
CA SER A 128 -15.02 9.31 -5.08
C SER A 128 -14.59 9.29 -6.56
N GLU A 129 -15.53 9.54 -7.47
CA GLU A 129 -15.20 10.02 -8.82
C GLU A 129 -15.22 11.54 -8.81
N SER A 130 -14.05 12.16 -8.91
CA SER A 130 -13.96 13.61 -9.09
C SER A 130 -14.44 14.00 -10.50
N GLY A 131 -15.41 14.93 -10.56
CA GLY A 131 -15.81 15.59 -11.81
C GLY A 131 -17.09 15.09 -12.49
N LYS A 132 -17.93 14.27 -11.84
CA LYS A 132 -19.28 13.95 -12.33
C LYS A 132 -20.38 14.60 -11.48
N PRO A 133 -21.54 14.95 -12.08
CA PRO A 133 -22.73 15.33 -11.32
C PRO A 133 -23.13 14.24 -10.31
N PHE A 134 -23.62 14.67 -9.15
CA PHE A 134 -24.01 13.85 -8.00
C PHE A 134 -25.24 12.98 -8.30
N PHE A 135 -25.04 11.86 -9.00
CA PHE A 135 -26.08 10.84 -9.21
C PHE A 135 -25.91 9.69 -8.20
N GLU A 136 -26.82 9.60 -7.24
CA GLU A 136 -26.90 8.47 -6.30
C GLU A 136 -27.58 7.24 -6.94
N GLY A 137 -27.31 6.03 -6.42
CA GLY A 137 -28.03 4.81 -6.81
C GLY A 137 -27.52 4.08 -8.06
N SER A 138 -26.46 4.57 -8.72
CA SER A 138 -25.85 3.87 -9.85
C SER A 138 -25.09 2.62 -9.37
N LYS A 139 -25.48 1.43 -9.87
CA LYS A 139 -24.78 0.17 -9.56
C LYS A 139 -23.41 0.18 -10.24
N LYS A 140 -22.34 0.17 -9.44
CA LYS A 140 -20.96 0.01 -9.93
C LYS A 140 -20.41 -1.31 -9.43
N THR A 141 -20.08 -2.21 -10.35
CA THR A 141 -19.47 -3.50 -10.02
C THR A 141 -17.99 -3.29 -9.78
N ILE A 142 -17.54 -3.53 -8.54
CA ILE A 142 -16.11 -3.51 -8.19
C ILE A 142 -15.61 -4.94 -8.18
N THR A 143 -14.68 -5.27 -9.06
CA THR A 143 -13.95 -6.55 -8.99
C THR A 143 -12.85 -6.42 -7.95
N ILE A 144 -13.09 -6.99 -6.77
CA ILE A 144 -12.08 -7.16 -5.73
C ILE A 144 -11.37 -8.50 -5.94
N ASN A 145 -10.05 -8.48 -6.08
CA ASN A 145 -9.25 -9.71 -6.03
C ASN A 145 -9.34 -10.26 -4.60
N ALA A 146 -10.09 -11.34 -4.42
CA ALA A 146 -10.16 -12.06 -3.16
C ALA A 146 -8.85 -12.81 -2.95
N TYR A 147 -7.87 -12.18 -2.30
CA TYR A 147 -6.79 -12.94 -1.69
C TYR A 147 -7.42 -13.94 -0.71
N GLU A 148 -7.07 -15.23 -0.83
CA GLU A 148 -7.59 -16.28 0.06
C GLU A 148 -7.28 -15.93 1.52
N ARG A 149 -8.30 -15.43 2.23
CA ARG A 149 -8.26 -15.25 3.68
C ARG A 149 -8.67 -16.57 4.30
N ASN A 150 -7.75 -17.24 5.00
CA ASN A 150 -8.05 -18.50 5.67
C ASN A 150 -9.02 -18.25 6.85
N LEU A 151 -10.28 -18.66 6.68
CA LEU A 151 -11.33 -18.48 7.68
C LEU A 151 -11.03 -19.23 8.99
N ASP A 152 -10.32 -20.35 8.91
CA ASP A 152 -9.96 -21.12 10.10
C ASP A 152 -8.83 -20.45 10.87
N ALA A 153 -7.86 -19.85 10.18
CA ALA A 153 -6.83 -19.01 10.82
C ALA A 153 -7.46 -17.81 11.56
N LYS A 154 -8.48 -17.17 10.96
CA LYS A 154 -9.28 -16.12 11.62
C LYS A 154 -9.98 -16.67 12.87
N LYS A 155 -10.68 -17.81 12.77
CA LYS A 155 -11.37 -18.41 13.91
C LYS A 155 -10.40 -18.75 15.04
N GLU A 156 -9.24 -19.30 14.73
CA GLU A 156 -8.25 -19.62 15.77
C GLU A 156 -7.67 -18.37 16.42
N CYS A 157 -7.35 -17.32 15.64
CA CYS A 157 -6.99 -16.02 16.19
C CYS A 157 -8.05 -15.51 17.18
N LEU A 158 -9.34 -15.60 16.83
CA LEU A 158 -10.42 -15.12 17.68
C LEU A 158 -10.69 -16.01 18.89
N LYS A 159 -10.47 -17.32 18.80
CA LYS A 159 -10.49 -18.22 19.97
C LYS A 159 -9.37 -17.88 20.95
N LEU A 160 -8.21 -17.48 20.45
CA LEU A 160 -7.03 -17.17 21.26
C LEU A 160 -7.11 -15.77 21.91
N TYR A 161 -7.52 -14.76 21.14
CA TYR A 161 -7.46 -13.36 21.56
C TYR A 161 -8.83 -12.74 21.89
N GLY A 162 -9.93 -13.38 21.53
CA GLY A 162 -11.28 -12.85 21.70
C GLY A 162 -11.61 -11.70 20.74
N TYR A 163 -12.60 -10.89 21.14
CA TYR A 163 -13.22 -9.85 20.32
C TYR A 163 -12.94 -8.43 20.81
N THR A 164 -11.88 -8.25 21.60
CA THR A 164 -11.42 -6.93 22.05
C THR A 164 -10.27 -6.45 21.18
N CYS A 165 -10.33 -5.21 20.72
CA CYS A 165 -9.28 -4.61 19.91
C CYS A 165 -7.97 -4.54 20.68
N ARG A 166 -6.89 -5.15 20.18
CA ARG A 166 -5.60 -5.18 20.87
C ARG A 166 -4.82 -3.87 20.86
N ILE A 167 -5.29 -2.88 20.09
CA ILE A 167 -4.68 -1.55 20.01
C ILE A 167 -5.40 -0.58 20.96
N CYS A 168 -6.69 -0.33 20.74
CA CYS A 168 -7.42 0.67 21.51
C CYS A 168 -8.30 0.10 22.63
N GLN A 169 -8.32 -1.23 22.82
CA GLN A 169 -9.16 -1.95 23.79
C GLN A 169 -10.66 -1.80 23.59
N PHE A 170 -11.10 -1.29 22.43
CA PHE A 170 -12.52 -1.23 22.10
C PHE A 170 -13.13 -2.64 21.95
N ASN A 171 -14.28 -2.86 22.59
CA ASN A 171 -15.08 -4.07 22.46
C ASN A 171 -16.49 -3.72 21.98
N PHE A 172 -16.91 -4.35 20.87
CA PHE A 172 -18.20 -4.07 20.26
C PHE A 172 -19.38 -4.57 21.09
N LYS A 173 -19.26 -5.72 21.74
CA LYS A 173 -20.32 -6.27 22.59
C LYS A 173 -20.54 -5.39 23.82
N GLU A 174 -19.47 -4.92 24.44
CA GLU A 174 -19.54 -4.03 25.61
C GLU A 174 -20.17 -2.67 25.25
N THR A 175 -19.88 -2.15 24.05
CA THR A 175 -20.38 -0.84 23.61
C THR A 175 -21.79 -0.88 23.01
N TYR A 176 -22.10 -1.91 22.22
CA TYR A 176 -23.32 -2.00 21.41
C TYR A 176 -24.24 -3.16 21.80
N GLY A 177 -23.94 -3.86 22.90
CA GLY A 177 -24.70 -5.03 23.35
C GLY A 177 -24.64 -6.18 22.35
N GLU A 178 -25.73 -6.94 22.25
CA GLU A 178 -25.79 -8.13 21.38
C GLU A 178 -25.54 -7.84 19.90
N ARG A 179 -25.79 -6.61 19.42
CA ARG A 179 -25.48 -6.21 18.04
C ARG A 179 -23.98 -6.25 17.73
N GLY A 180 -23.14 -6.05 18.75
CA GLY A 180 -21.68 -6.07 18.63
C GLY A 180 -21.05 -7.41 18.96
N LYS A 181 -21.85 -8.44 19.27
CA LYS A 181 -21.35 -9.76 19.62
C LYS A 181 -20.62 -10.39 18.42
N ASP A 182 -19.48 -11.01 18.71
CA ASP A 182 -18.62 -11.69 17.74
C ASP A 182 -18.16 -10.81 16.56
N TYR A 183 -18.20 -9.48 16.72
CA TYR A 183 -17.82 -8.51 15.70
C TYR A 183 -16.47 -7.86 16.01
N ILE A 184 -15.46 -8.18 15.19
CA ILE A 184 -14.14 -7.56 15.21
C ILE A 184 -13.45 -7.83 13.86
N HIS A 185 -12.52 -6.97 13.44
CA HIS A 185 -11.66 -7.25 12.29
C HIS A 185 -10.42 -8.03 12.74
N VAL A 186 -9.85 -8.84 11.83
CA VAL A 186 -8.55 -9.50 12.05
C VAL A 186 -7.58 -8.97 11.00
N HIS A 187 -6.48 -8.41 11.48
CA HIS A 187 -5.42 -7.83 10.67
C HIS A 187 -4.20 -8.75 10.66
N HIS A 188 -3.49 -8.80 9.53
CA HIS A 188 -2.23 -9.52 9.42
C HIS A 188 -1.10 -8.59 9.86
N ILE A 189 -0.37 -8.95 10.92
CA ILE A 189 0.71 -8.14 11.47
C ILE A 189 1.84 -7.97 10.44
N ILE A 190 2.13 -9.03 9.69
CA ILE A 190 3.07 -9.02 8.58
C ILE A 190 2.26 -9.02 7.28
N PRO A 191 2.48 -8.06 6.36
CA PRO A 191 1.78 -8.03 5.08
C PRO A 191 1.96 -9.34 4.32
N LEU A 192 0.87 -9.92 3.81
CA LEU A 192 0.91 -11.15 2.98
C LEU A 192 1.83 -11.03 1.75
N SER A 193 2.18 -9.81 1.34
CA SER A 193 3.14 -9.52 0.28
C SER A 193 4.61 -9.76 0.63
N GLU A 194 4.94 -9.79 1.92
CA GLU A 194 6.30 -10.10 2.41
C GLU A 194 6.46 -11.60 2.70
N ILE A 195 5.35 -12.33 2.64
CA ILE A 195 5.22 -13.72 2.99
C ILE A 195 5.26 -14.53 1.68
N GLY A 196 6.37 -15.23 1.43
CA GLY A 196 6.59 -15.99 0.20
C GLY A 196 5.53 -17.08 -0.07
N ILE A 197 5.54 -17.60 -1.30
CA ILE A 197 4.65 -18.69 -1.76
C ILE A 197 4.91 -19.91 -0.85
N ASN A 198 3.89 -20.38 -0.10
CA ASN A 198 3.91 -21.50 0.88
C ASN A 198 4.23 -21.17 2.36
N TYR A 199 3.95 -19.96 2.84
CA TYR A 199 4.02 -19.71 4.29
C TYR A 199 2.81 -20.28 5.04
N LYS A 200 3.08 -21.09 6.06
CA LYS A 200 2.06 -21.54 7.01
C LYS A 200 1.80 -20.43 8.02
N ILE A 201 0.67 -19.74 7.88
CA ILE A 201 0.24 -18.71 8.82
C ILE A 201 0.13 -19.27 10.24
N ASN A 202 0.67 -18.53 11.21
CA ASN A 202 0.53 -18.78 12.63
C ASN A 202 -0.48 -17.78 13.21
N PRO A 203 -1.72 -18.21 13.53
CA PRO A 203 -2.74 -17.32 14.06
C PRO A 203 -2.37 -16.57 15.35
N MET A 204 -1.39 -17.06 16.12
CA MET A 204 -0.88 -16.35 17.31
C MET A 204 0.13 -15.26 16.96
N LYS A 205 0.92 -15.42 15.90
CA LYS A 205 2.04 -14.51 15.62
C LYS A 205 1.76 -13.55 14.49
N ASP A 206 0.92 -13.96 13.54
CA ASP A 206 0.73 -13.25 12.29
C ASP A 206 -0.61 -12.52 12.24
N LEU A 207 -1.51 -12.78 13.19
CA LEU A 207 -2.85 -12.21 13.22
C LEU A 207 -3.12 -11.48 14.53
N ILE A 208 -3.89 -10.41 14.44
CA ILE A 208 -4.31 -9.63 15.60
C ILE A 208 -5.75 -9.12 15.42
N PRO A 209 -6.62 -9.23 16.45
CA PRO A 209 -7.93 -8.62 16.40
C PRO A 209 -7.85 -7.11 16.63
N VAL A 210 -8.46 -6.36 15.73
CA VAL A 210 -8.50 -4.89 15.73
C VAL A 210 -9.90 -4.39 15.41
N CYS A 211 -10.31 -3.25 15.96
CA CYS A 211 -11.57 -2.62 15.57
C CYS A 211 -11.46 -2.02 14.15
N PRO A 212 -12.57 -1.80 13.43
CA PRO A 212 -12.58 -1.16 12.11
C PRO A 212 -11.81 0.16 12.06
N ASN A 213 -11.90 0.99 13.10
CA ASN A 213 -11.20 2.27 13.15
C ASN A 213 -9.69 2.10 13.20
N CYS A 214 -9.18 1.26 14.11
CA CYS A 214 -7.75 0.95 14.17
C CYS A 214 -7.29 0.21 12.91
N HIS A 215 -8.11 -0.67 12.35
CA HIS A 215 -7.79 -1.35 11.09
C HIS A 215 -7.62 -0.37 9.93
N ALA A 216 -8.47 0.65 9.84
CA ALA A 216 -8.33 1.72 8.86
C ALA A 216 -7.06 2.56 9.10
N MET A 217 -6.74 2.89 10.36
CA MET A 217 -5.53 3.65 10.70
C MET A 217 -4.25 2.87 10.41
N LEU A 218 -4.24 1.55 10.65
CA LEU A 218 -3.12 0.69 10.31
C LEU A 218 -2.76 0.75 8.83
N HIS A 219 -3.73 1.02 7.96
CA HIS A 219 -3.52 1.06 6.52
C HIS A 219 -3.74 2.44 5.87
N ARG A 220 -3.76 3.50 6.67
CA ARG A 220 -4.10 4.84 6.18
C ARG A 220 -3.04 5.35 5.19
N ASN A 221 -3.48 6.12 4.19
CA ASN A 221 -2.61 6.73 3.16
C ASN A 221 -1.79 5.72 2.34
N GLY A 222 -2.26 4.48 2.17
CA GLY A 222 -1.55 3.45 1.40
C GLY A 222 -0.29 2.91 2.09
N HIS A 223 -0.09 3.24 3.37
CA HIS A 223 0.98 2.73 4.21
C HIS A 223 0.41 1.75 5.21
N THR A 224 1.09 0.62 5.42
CA THR A 224 0.76 -0.31 6.51
C THR A 224 1.79 -0.17 7.61
N ILE A 225 1.39 0.32 8.77
CA ILE A 225 2.24 0.40 9.97
C ILE A 225 1.99 -0.80 10.88
N LEU A 226 2.92 -1.10 11.78
CA LEU A 226 2.74 -2.19 12.72
C LEU A 226 1.72 -1.83 13.81
N PRO A 227 0.97 -2.81 14.36
CA PRO A 227 0.06 -2.60 15.49
C PRO A 227 0.71 -1.89 16.68
N ASP A 228 1.96 -2.26 17.01
CA ASP A 228 2.70 -1.68 18.13
C ASP A 228 3.11 -0.21 17.86
N GLU A 229 3.37 0.14 16.59
CA GLU A 229 3.68 1.53 16.20
C GLU A 229 2.45 2.41 16.39
N LEU A 230 1.28 1.97 15.92
CA LEU A 230 0.03 2.69 16.12
C LEU A 230 -0.31 2.84 17.61
N LEU A 231 -0.09 1.79 18.40
CA LEU A 231 -0.28 1.84 19.84
C LEU A 231 0.63 2.88 20.51
N ALA A 232 1.91 2.91 20.14
CA ALA A 232 2.88 3.86 20.67
C ALA A 232 2.50 5.31 20.31
N GLU A 233 2.10 5.56 19.06
CA GLU A 233 1.62 6.88 18.62
C GLU A 233 0.41 7.34 19.45
N MET A 234 -0.57 6.46 19.66
CA MET A 234 -1.77 6.77 20.46
C MET A 234 -1.41 7.07 21.93
N GLN A 235 -0.46 6.34 22.51
CA GLN A 235 -0.01 6.57 23.89
C GLN A 235 0.73 7.90 24.05
N LEU A 236 1.60 8.25 23.10
CA LEU A 236 2.29 9.54 23.10
C LEU A 236 1.31 10.71 23.04
N ILE A 237 0.27 10.62 22.20
CA ILE A 237 -0.78 11.65 22.12
C ILE A 237 -1.53 11.76 23.43
N LYS A 238 -1.97 10.65 24.02
CA LYS A 238 -2.67 10.64 25.31
C LYS A 238 -1.85 11.26 26.43
N ASN A 239 -0.54 11.01 26.47
CA ASN A 239 0.36 11.55 27.49
C ASN A 239 0.63 13.05 27.30
N ASN A 240 0.52 13.56 26.07
CA ASN A 240 0.73 14.97 25.75
C ASN A 240 -0.56 15.80 25.70
N THR A 241 -1.72 15.16 25.80
CA THR A 241 -3.01 15.86 25.86
C THR A 241 -3.39 16.03 27.33
N PRO A 242 -3.50 17.27 27.85
CA PRO A 242 -3.96 17.46 29.22
C PRO A 242 -5.36 16.85 29.35
N SER A 243 -5.56 16.05 30.39
CA SER A 243 -6.86 15.47 30.73
C SER A 243 -7.89 16.59 30.79
N SER A 244 -8.78 16.65 29.81
CA SER A 244 -10.00 17.44 29.92
C SER A 244 -10.88 16.74 30.96
N ASN A 245 -10.95 17.35 32.15
CA ASN A 245 -11.93 17.04 33.20
C ASN A 245 -13.35 17.23 32.70
#